data_AF-A0A7Y3KRJ0-F1
#
_entry.id   AF-A0A7Y3KRJ0-F1
#
_cell.length_a   1.000
_cell.length_b   1.000
_cell.length_c   1.000
_cell.angle_alpha   90.00
_cell.angle_beta   90.00
_cell.angle_gamma   90.00
#
_symmetry.space_group_name_H-M   'P 1'
#
loop_
_entity.id
_entity.type
_entity.pdbx_description
1 polymer ?
#
loop_
_entity_poly.entity_id
_entity_poly.type
_entity_poly.pdbx_seq_one_letter_code
_entity_poly.pdbx_strand_id
1 'polypeptide(L)'
;MKRSKFVLGTLGGLALVANPQHVFARALSAAVHPGLPGAENRVFVLINLQGGNDGLNCVVPHGDPLYYQLRPHLAISANEVLALDARIGFNPAMRSMKALYDRGMLAVVQGVGYPHPNHSHFRSTEIWQTAAPDRYEHTGWLGRYL
;
A
#
# COMPACT_ATOMS: atom_id res chain seq x y z
N MET A 1 16.93 32.97 2.02
CA MET A 1 17.48 31.59 2.12
C MET A 1 16.68 30.67 1.20
N LYS A 2 17.30 30.07 0.17
CA LYS A 2 16.59 29.22 -0.81
C LYS A 2 16.24 27.87 -0.18
N ARG A 3 14.96 27.46 -0.22
CA ARG A 3 14.43 26.20 0.37
C ARG A 3 15.21 24.94 -0.02
N SER A 4 15.86 24.95 -1.19
CA SER A 4 16.69 23.84 -1.69
C SER A 4 17.96 23.57 -0.86
N LYS A 5 18.50 24.55 -0.14
CA LYS A 5 19.70 24.37 0.68
C LYS A 5 19.42 23.85 2.10
N PHE A 6 18.18 23.97 2.57
CA PHE A 6 17.78 23.48 3.90
C PHE A 6 17.58 21.96 3.91
N VAL A 7 16.98 21.40 2.85
CA VAL A 7 16.79 19.94 2.68
C VAL A 7 18.12 19.22 2.47
N LEU A 8 19.08 19.85 1.78
CA LEU A 8 20.41 19.27 1.56
C LEU A 8 21.25 19.26 2.84
N GLY A 9 21.03 20.19 3.77
CA GLY A 9 21.74 20.28 5.05
C GLY A 9 21.31 19.25 6.09
N THR A 10 20.16 18.59 5.93
CA THR A 10 19.64 17.61 6.90
C THR A 10 20.11 16.17 6.65
N LEU A 11 20.71 15.88 5.48
CA LEU A 11 21.19 14.55 5.11
C LEU A 11 22.58 14.18 5.67
N GLY A 12 23.34 15.16 6.17
CA GLY A 12 24.72 14.92 6.64
C GLY A 12 24.85 14.45 8.10
N GLY A 13 23.75 14.33 8.84
CA GLY A 13 23.80 14.41 10.31
C GLY A 13 23.30 13.22 11.14
N LEU A 14 22.84 12.10 10.57
CA LEU A 14 22.37 10.96 11.38
C LEU A 14 22.90 9.60 10.90
N ALA A 15 23.91 9.12 11.63
CA ALA A 15 24.11 7.77 12.18
C ALA A 15 23.81 6.57 11.24
N LEU A 16 24.78 5.74 10.82
CA LEU A 16 25.61 4.86 11.67
C LEU A 16 24.82 4.07 12.75
N VAL A 17 23.57 3.71 12.45
CA VAL A 17 22.82 2.65 13.14
C VAL A 17 22.42 1.58 12.12
N ALA A 18 22.70 0.32 12.47
CA ALA A 18 22.55 -0.87 11.63
C ALA A 18 21.19 -0.97 10.90
N ASN A 19 21.25 -0.77 9.57
CA ASN A 19 20.69 -1.60 8.49
C ASN A 19 19.28 -2.22 8.65
N PRO A 20 18.25 -1.51 8.16
CA PRO A 20 17.34 -2.08 7.14
C PRO A 20 17.24 -1.20 5.87
N GLN A 21 18.01 -0.13 5.80
CA GLN A 21 17.91 0.94 4.81
C GLN A 21 18.74 0.72 3.53
N HIS A 22 19.43 -0.42 3.40
CA HIS A 22 20.19 -0.76 2.19
C HIS A 22 19.35 -1.32 1.03
N VAL A 23 18.05 -1.62 1.22
CA VAL A 23 17.18 -2.05 0.11
C VAL A 23 16.72 -0.84 -0.73
N PHE A 24 16.39 0.29 -0.09
CA PHE A 24 15.89 1.48 -0.80
C PHE A 24 17.00 2.29 -1.49
N ALA A 25 18.17 2.42 -0.86
CA ALA A 25 19.28 3.18 -1.45
C ALA A 25 19.87 2.52 -2.72
N ARG A 26 19.85 1.17 -2.80
CA ARG A 26 20.30 0.45 -4.00
C ARG A 26 19.28 0.51 -5.14
N ALA A 27 17.99 0.58 -4.84
CA ALA A 27 16.94 0.80 -5.84
C ALA A 27 17.05 2.16 -6.54
N LEU A 28 17.50 3.19 -5.81
CA LEU A 28 17.74 4.54 -6.36
C LEU A 28 18.92 4.62 -7.32
N SER A 29 19.96 3.79 -7.15
CA SER A 29 21.12 3.75 -8.05
C SER A 29 20.93 2.82 -9.26
N ALA A 30 20.00 1.86 -9.19
CA ALA A 30 19.67 0.97 -10.30
C ALA A 30 18.71 1.61 -11.32
N ALA A 31 17.94 2.62 -10.92
CA ALA A 31 16.95 3.34 -11.75
C ALA A 31 17.54 4.15 -12.94
N VAL A 32 18.80 3.94 -13.32
CA VAL A 32 19.37 4.43 -14.59
C VAL A 32 19.23 3.33 -15.65
N HIS A 33 18.04 2.77 -15.79
CA HIS A 33 17.66 1.96 -16.95
C HIS A 33 17.06 2.91 -18.01
N PRO A 34 17.38 2.74 -19.32
CA PRO A 34 16.69 3.48 -20.38
C PRO A 34 15.19 3.24 -20.24
N GLY A 35 14.49 4.33 -19.92
CA GLY A 35 13.17 4.29 -19.29
C GLY A 35 12.07 3.68 -20.15
N LEU A 36 11.08 3.14 -19.46
CA LEU A 36 9.75 2.91 -20.03
C LEU A 36 9.32 4.20 -20.77
N PRO A 37 8.87 4.12 -22.04
CA PRO A 37 8.43 5.28 -22.80
C PRO A 37 7.38 6.08 -22.00
N GLY A 38 7.66 7.37 -21.73
CA GLY A 38 6.79 8.26 -20.95
C GLY A 38 6.94 8.21 -19.42
N ALA A 39 7.96 7.51 -18.89
CA ALA A 39 8.28 7.50 -17.45
C ALA A 39 9.19 8.65 -16.98
N GLU A 40 9.64 9.51 -17.89
CA GLU A 40 10.43 10.70 -17.55
C GLU A 40 9.71 11.58 -16.52
N ASN A 41 10.39 11.83 -15.40
CA ASN A 41 9.89 12.56 -14.22
C ASN A 41 8.69 11.93 -13.47
N ARG A 42 8.40 10.64 -13.62
CA ARG A 42 7.36 9.95 -12.84
C ARG A 42 7.99 9.12 -11.72
N VAL A 43 7.46 9.26 -10.51
CA VAL A 43 7.85 8.45 -9.35
C VAL A 43 6.69 7.53 -8.98
N PHE A 44 6.93 6.22 -9.02
CA PHE A 44 6.02 5.24 -8.47
C PHE A 44 6.44 4.90 -7.04
N VAL A 45 5.50 5.00 -6.10
CA VAL A 45 5.72 4.65 -4.69
C VAL A 45 4.78 3.50 -4.34
N LEU A 46 5.36 2.33 -4.03
CA LEU A 46 4.63 1.18 -3.51
C LEU A 46 4.77 1.15 -1.99
N ILE A 47 3.64 1.26 -1.28
CA ILE A 47 3.59 1.13 0.17
C ILE A 47 2.96 -0.23 0.50
N ASN A 48 3.75 -1.13 1.08
CA ASN A 48 3.26 -2.39 1.61
C ASN A 48 3.09 -2.28 3.14
N LEU A 49 1.86 -2.41 3.62
CA LEU A 49 1.53 -2.34 5.05
C LEU A 49 1.61 -3.75 5.66
N GLN A 50 2.74 -4.08 6.28
CA GLN A 50 2.89 -5.29 7.07
C GLN A 50 2.31 -5.10 8.48
N GLY A 51 1.73 -6.16 9.07
CA GLY A 51 1.31 -6.14 10.47
C GLY A 51 -0.19 -6.09 10.73
N GLY A 52 -1.00 -6.84 9.97
CA GLY A 52 -2.37 -7.18 10.36
C GLY A 52 -3.37 -6.03 10.28
N ASN A 53 -3.25 -5.15 9.28
CA ASN A 53 -4.26 -4.13 9.02
C ASN A 53 -5.64 -4.77 8.82
N ASP A 54 -6.62 -4.32 9.60
CA ASP A 54 -7.99 -4.79 9.49
C ASP A 54 -8.69 -4.11 8.30
N GLY A 55 -8.62 -4.77 7.14
CA GLY A 55 -9.19 -4.24 5.89
C GLY A 55 -10.68 -3.92 5.99
N LEU A 56 -11.44 -4.66 6.80
CA LEU A 56 -12.87 -4.43 7.02
C LEU A 56 -13.18 -3.20 7.89
N ASN A 57 -12.20 -2.71 8.67
CA ASN A 57 -12.31 -1.43 9.36
C ASN A 57 -11.60 -0.29 8.64
N CYS A 58 -10.81 -0.55 7.59
CA CYS A 58 -10.32 0.49 6.66
C CYS A 58 -11.40 0.85 5.62
N VAL A 59 -11.94 -0.16 4.95
CA VAL A 59 -13.04 -0.04 3.98
C VAL A 59 -14.22 -0.80 4.55
N VAL A 60 -15.05 -0.06 5.29
CA VAL A 60 -16.16 -0.56 6.09
C VAL A 60 -17.34 -0.92 5.21
N PRO A 61 -17.79 -2.18 5.17
CA PRO A 61 -19.00 -2.59 4.45
C PRO A 61 -20.26 -2.27 5.28
N HIS A 62 -20.51 -0.98 5.51
CA HIS A 62 -21.61 -0.51 6.36
C HIS A 62 -23.01 -0.89 5.87
N GLY A 63 -23.17 -1.19 4.58
CA GLY A 63 -24.43 -1.69 4.02
C GLY A 63 -24.65 -3.20 4.18
N ASP A 64 -23.72 -3.94 4.78
CA ASP A 64 -23.82 -5.39 4.97
C ASP A 64 -24.15 -5.76 6.44
N PRO A 65 -25.35 -6.29 6.73
CA PRO A 65 -25.70 -6.72 8.09
C PRO A 65 -24.76 -7.78 8.68
N LEU A 66 -24.14 -8.62 7.86
CA LEU A 66 -23.21 -9.65 8.34
C LEU A 66 -21.96 -9.03 8.97
N TYR A 67 -21.53 -7.85 8.54
CA TYR A 67 -20.41 -7.15 9.14
C TYR A 67 -20.67 -6.86 10.63
N TYR A 68 -21.86 -6.38 10.96
CA TYR A 68 -22.25 -6.11 12.34
C TYR A 68 -22.48 -7.38 13.16
N GLN A 69 -23.11 -8.40 12.56
CA GLN A 69 -23.38 -9.68 13.23
C GLN A 69 -22.10 -10.44 13.56
N LEU A 70 -21.13 -10.47 12.64
CA LEU A 70 -19.88 -11.21 12.80
C LEU A 70 -18.82 -10.43 13.58
N ARG A 71 -19.04 -9.13 13.84
CA ARG A 71 -18.04 -8.26 14.48
C ARG A 71 -18.66 -7.37 15.58
N PRO A 72 -19.37 -7.93 16.56
CA PRO A 72 -20.16 -7.15 17.54
C PRO A 72 -19.34 -6.16 18.38
N HIS A 73 -18.03 -6.40 18.55
CA HIS A 73 -17.14 -5.55 19.34
C HIS A 73 -16.18 -4.69 18.50
N LEU A 74 -16.14 -4.91 17.19
CA LEU A 74 -15.17 -4.27 16.29
C LEU A 74 -15.85 -3.45 15.17
N ALA A 75 -17.13 -3.69 14.92
CA ALA A 75 -17.87 -3.01 13.87
C ALA A 75 -17.97 -1.51 14.13
N ILE A 76 -17.76 -0.71 13.09
CA ILE A 76 -17.95 0.73 13.12
C ILE A 76 -19.40 1.03 12.77
N SER A 77 -20.06 1.85 13.60
CA SER A 77 -21.47 2.19 13.39
C SER A 77 -21.67 2.88 12.04
N ALA A 78 -22.74 2.52 11.32
CA ALA A 78 -23.00 3.03 9.97
C ALA A 78 -23.05 4.57 9.89
N ASN A 79 -23.50 5.23 10.96
CA ASN A 79 -23.56 6.70 11.04
C ASN A 79 -22.20 7.38 11.25
N GLU A 80 -21.17 6.65 11.68
CA GLU A 80 -19.80 7.18 11.84
C GLU A 80 -18.97 7.01 10.57
N VAL A 81 -19.35 6.06 9.72
CA VAL A 81 -18.63 5.71 8.49
C VAL A 81 -18.62 6.88 7.50
N LEU A 82 -17.45 7.14 6.91
CA LEU A 82 -17.29 8.08 5.81
C LEU A 82 -17.74 7.40 4.51
N ALA A 83 -19.05 7.39 4.25
CA ALA A 83 -19.65 6.66 3.13
C ALA A 83 -19.03 7.03 1.77
N LEU A 84 -18.63 6.02 1.00
CA LEU A 84 -18.24 6.16 -0.41
C LEU A 84 -19.46 5.91 -1.31
N ASP A 85 -20.25 4.90 -0.95
CA ASP A 85 -21.54 4.59 -1.57
C ASP A 85 -22.49 3.95 -0.54
N ALA A 86 -23.60 3.37 -1.00
CA ALA A 86 -24.60 2.73 -0.16
C ALA A 86 -24.12 1.44 0.55
N ARG A 87 -22.99 0.86 0.15
CA ARG A 87 -22.47 -0.42 0.65
C ARG A 87 -21.20 -0.26 1.46
N ILE A 88 -20.30 0.61 1.02
CA ILE A 88 -18.95 0.76 1.60
C ILE A 88 -18.62 2.20 1.96
N GLY A 89 -17.69 2.36 2.89
CA GLY A 89 -17.20 3.64 3.36
C GLY A 89 -15.84 3.53 4.02
N PHE A 90 -15.18 4.66 4.29
CA PHE A 90 -13.94 4.65 5.04
C PHE A 90 -14.17 4.73 6.56
N ASN A 91 -13.19 4.25 7.31
CA ASN A 91 -13.05 4.52 8.74
C ASN A 91 -13.20 6.03 9.06
N PRO A 92 -13.82 6.42 10.18
CA PRO A 92 -13.89 7.82 10.62
C PRO A 92 -12.53 8.54 10.70
N ALA A 93 -11.45 7.81 11.00
CA ALA A 93 -10.09 8.35 11.05
C ALA A 93 -9.47 8.64 9.68
N MET A 94 -10.04 8.11 8.59
CA MET A 94 -9.49 8.20 7.22
C MET A 94 -10.02 9.40 6.43
N ARG A 95 -10.31 10.53 7.09
CA ARG A 95 -10.85 11.76 6.45
C ARG A 95 -9.99 12.26 5.29
N SER A 96 -8.67 12.19 5.42
CA SER A 96 -7.75 12.59 4.35
C SER A 96 -7.85 11.69 3.12
N MET A 97 -8.10 10.39 3.30
CA MET A 97 -8.31 9.46 2.19
C MET A 97 -9.67 9.70 1.53
N LYS A 98 -10.71 9.97 2.31
CA LYS A 98 -12.02 10.39 1.79
C LYS A 98 -11.90 11.63 0.90
N ALA A 99 -11.15 12.64 1.35
CA ALA A 99 -10.92 13.85 0.57
C ALA A 99 -10.14 13.59 -0.75
N LEU A 100 -9.27 12.58 -0.80
CA LEU A 100 -8.62 12.17 -2.04
C LEU A 100 -9.57 11.44 -2.98
N TYR A 101 -10.40 10.55 -2.44
CA TYR A 101 -11.41 9.80 -3.18
C TYR A 101 -12.43 10.73 -3.83
N ASP A 102 -12.93 11.71 -3.07
CA ASP A 102 -13.92 12.69 -3.56
C ASP A 102 -13.40 13.57 -4.69
N ARG A 103 -12.07 13.73 -4.79
CA ARG A 103 -11.39 14.44 -5.89
C ARG A 103 -11.04 13.52 -7.07
N GLY A 104 -11.42 12.24 -7.03
CA GLY A 104 -11.04 11.26 -8.05
C GLY A 104 -9.55 10.90 -8.05
N MET A 105 -8.82 11.18 -6.96
CA MET A 105 -7.37 10.93 -6.85
C MET A 105 -7.03 9.66 -6.06
N LEU A 106 -8.03 8.94 -5.58
CA LEU A 106 -7.89 7.66 -4.90
C LEU A 106 -8.93 6.68 -5.43
N ALA A 107 -8.50 5.45 -5.68
CA ALA A 107 -9.38 4.33 -5.99
C ALA A 107 -9.16 3.21 -4.96
N VAL A 108 -10.22 2.44 -4.71
CA VAL A 108 -10.19 1.27 -3.83
C VAL A 108 -10.51 0.04 -4.67
N VAL A 109 -9.68 -1.00 -4.57
CA VAL A 109 -9.91 -2.29 -5.23
C VAL A 109 -10.04 -3.33 -4.12
N GLN A 110 -11.22 -3.93 -3.99
CA GLN A 110 -11.51 -4.97 -3.01
C GLN A 110 -11.46 -6.36 -3.64
N GLY A 111 -11.31 -7.40 -2.82
CA GLY A 111 -11.31 -8.80 -3.30
C GLY A 111 -10.07 -9.17 -4.12
N VAL A 112 -8.96 -8.46 -3.93
CA VAL A 112 -7.68 -8.75 -4.60
C VAL A 112 -7.02 -9.95 -3.93
N GLY A 113 -6.68 -10.96 -4.71
CA GLY A 113 -6.01 -12.18 -4.27
C GLY A 113 -5.54 -13.02 -5.46
N TYR A 114 -5.15 -14.25 -5.18
CA TYR A 114 -4.74 -15.23 -6.20
C TYR A 114 -5.52 -16.54 -6.04
N PRO A 115 -5.72 -17.34 -7.12
CA PRO A 115 -6.42 -18.62 -7.05
C PRO A 115 -5.71 -19.61 -6.11
N HIS A 116 -6.47 -20.50 -5.46
CA HIS A 116 -5.94 -21.54 -4.57
C HIS A 116 -5.01 -20.96 -3.48
N PRO A 117 -5.54 -20.14 -2.55
CA PRO A 117 -4.74 -19.43 -1.56
C PRO A 117 -3.86 -20.37 -0.73
N ASN A 118 -2.60 -19.97 -0.54
CA ASN A 118 -1.64 -20.76 0.22
C ASN A 118 -1.67 -20.34 1.71
N HIS A 119 -1.71 -21.31 2.62
CA HIS A 119 -1.73 -21.04 4.07
C HIS A 119 -0.36 -20.66 4.67
N SER A 120 0.73 -20.76 3.91
CA SER A 120 2.06 -20.30 4.31
C SER A 120 2.20 -18.80 4.07
N HIS A 121 2.56 -18.08 5.13
CA HIS A 121 2.85 -16.65 5.07
C HIS A 121 4.05 -16.36 4.14
N PHE A 122 5.08 -17.22 4.17
CA PHE A 122 6.27 -17.07 3.32
C PHE A 122 5.93 -17.23 1.85
N ARG A 123 5.22 -18.31 1.49
CA ARG A 123 4.82 -18.57 0.11
C ARG A 123 3.84 -17.52 -0.39
N SER A 124 2.87 -17.11 0.42
CA SER A 124 1.97 -16.01 0.06
C SER A 124 2.76 -14.74 -0.25
N THR A 125 3.66 -14.32 0.64
CA THR A 125 4.46 -13.10 0.43
C THR A 125 5.27 -13.17 -0.87
N GLU A 126 5.88 -14.33 -1.15
CA GLU A 126 6.60 -14.57 -2.41
C GLU A 126 5.67 -14.42 -3.64
N ILE A 127 4.48 -15.03 -3.62
CA ILE A 127 3.50 -14.92 -4.73
C ILE A 127 3.12 -13.46 -4.98
N TRP A 128 2.86 -12.68 -3.92
CA TRP A 128 2.53 -11.25 -4.07
C TRP A 128 3.68 -10.42 -4.66
N GLN A 129 4.93 -10.78 -4.34
CA GLN A 129 6.12 -10.09 -4.85
C GLN A 129 6.49 -10.51 -6.28
N THR A 130 6.26 -11.78 -6.64
CA THR A 130 6.64 -12.35 -7.94
C THR A 130 5.52 -12.30 -8.98
N ALA A 131 4.27 -12.26 -8.53
CA ALA A 131 3.05 -12.48 -9.30
C ALA A 131 2.99 -13.88 -9.95
N ALA A 132 3.58 -14.90 -9.30
CA ALA A 132 3.62 -16.28 -9.79
C ALA A 132 2.98 -17.27 -8.80
N PRO A 133 1.65 -17.50 -8.89
CA PRO A 133 0.95 -18.40 -7.95
C PRO A 133 1.37 -19.87 -8.10
N ASP A 134 1.57 -20.32 -9.35
CA ASP A 134 1.72 -21.74 -9.68
C ASP A 134 3.18 -22.24 -9.74
N ARG A 135 4.15 -21.35 -9.57
CA ARG A 135 5.58 -21.69 -9.61
C ARG A 135 6.42 -20.79 -8.73
N TYR A 136 7.64 -21.23 -8.44
CA TYR A 136 8.64 -20.40 -7.77
C TYR A 136 9.32 -19.49 -8.78
N GLU A 137 9.51 -18.23 -8.39
CA GLU A 137 10.20 -17.24 -9.21
C GLU A 137 11.25 -16.53 -8.37
N HIS A 138 12.43 -16.34 -8.95
CA HIS A 138 13.54 -15.67 -8.27
C HIS A 138 13.52 -14.15 -8.44
N THR A 139 12.61 -13.62 -9.27
CA THR A 139 12.49 -12.17 -9.54
C THR A 139 11.09 -11.65 -9.25
N GLY A 140 11.03 -10.49 -8.58
CA GLY A 140 9.78 -9.78 -8.33
C GLY A 140 9.31 -8.97 -9.54
N TRP A 141 8.01 -8.71 -9.65
CA TRP A 141 7.47 -7.94 -10.78
C TRP A 141 8.01 -6.51 -10.82
N LEU A 142 8.18 -5.86 -9.66
CA LEU A 142 8.72 -4.51 -9.59
C LEU A 142 10.21 -4.47 -9.93
N GLY A 143 10.97 -5.48 -9.50
CA GLY A 143 12.41 -5.58 -9.76
C GLY A 143 12.74 -5.78 -11.24
N ARG A 144 11.77 -6.21 -12.08
CA ARG A 144 11.94 -6.28 -13.54
C ARG A 144 11.87 -4.92 -14.25
N TYR A 145 11.50 -3.86 -13.53
CA TYR A 145 11.41 -2.48 -14.04
C TYR A 145 12.45 -1.53 -13.44
N LEU A 146 13.37 -2.04 -12.63
CA LEU A 146 14.52 -1.32 -12.07
C LEU A 146 15.79 -1.76 -12.79
#